data_AF-A0A2M9N6I7-F1
#
_entry.id   AF-A0A2M9N6I7-F1
#
_cell.length_a   1.000
_cell.length_b   1.000
_cell.length_c   1.000
_cell.angle_alpha   90.00
_cell.angle_beta   90.00
_cell.angle_gamma   90.00
#
_symmetry.space_group_name_H-M   'P 1'
#
loop_
_entity.id
_entity.type
_entity.pdbx_description
1 polymer ?
#
loop_
_entity_poly.entity_id
_entity_poly.type
_entity_poly.pdbx_seq_one_letter_code
_entity_poly.pdbx_strand_id
1 'polypeptide(L)'
;MEYRTTYHDGDFVIAKTDPLNAGYPEFIKTIENRMRRLLKLAGLNEKLTPHSLRHTHTSLLAEAKVGLTEIMERLGHKDDDTTRNVYTHVTKTMKKEASHKFSELMRSL
;
A
#
# COMPACT_ATOMS: atom_id res chain seq x y z
N MET A 1 -27.99 8.59 16.41
CA MET A 1 -26.59 9.02 16.24
C MET A 1 -26.38 10.18 17.18
N GLU A 2 -25.52 10.03 18.19
CA GLU A 2 -25.42 10.93 19.38
C GLU A 2 -25.03 12.39 19.08
N TYR A 3 -24.68 12.75 17.83
CA TYR A 3 -24.08 14.05 17.50
C TYR A 3 -24.73 14.77 16.31
N ARG A 4 -26.05 14.56 16.08
CA ARG A 4 -26.76 15.11 14.91
C ARG A 4 -26.70 16.64 14.76
N THR A 5 -26.46 17.40 15.82
CA THR A 5 -26.43 18.88 15.81
C THR A 5 -25.03 19.49 15.65
N THR A 6 -23.95 18.72 15.84
CA THR A 6 -22.56 19.22 15.77
C THR A 6 -21.70 18.51 14.72
N TYR A 7 -22.29 17.58 13.95
CA TYR A 7 -21.58 16.84 12.91
C TYR A 7 -21.39 17.69 11.64
N HIS A 8 -20.15 17.81 11.18
CA HIS A 8 -19.80 18.43 9.91
C HIS A 8 -19.86 17.40 8.77
N ASP A 9 -20.89 17.48 7.93
CA ASP A 9 -21.03 16.59 6.77
C ASP A 9 -20.23 17.12 5.57
N GLY A 10 -18.99 16.67 5.46
CA GLY A 10 -18.09 16.97 4.35
C GLY A 10 -17.88 15.79 3.38
N ASP A 11 -18.73 14.76 3.44
CA ASP A 11 -18.59 13.51 2.67
C ASP A 11 -17.25 12.78 2.89
N PHE A 12 -16.66 12.95 4.08
CA PHE A 12 -15.44 12.25 4.47
C PHE A 12 -15.74 10.83 4.95
N VAL A 13 -15.11 9.83 4.32
CA VAL A 13 -15.21 8.42 4.76
C VAL A 13 -14.49 8.17 6.09
N ILE A 14 -13.32 8.79 6.28
CA ILE A 14 -12.53 8.67 7.52
C ILE A 14 -12.62 10.00 8.28
N ALA A 15 -13.73 10.15 8.99
CA ALA A 15 -14.02 11.32 9.79
C ALA A 15 -13.77 11.08 11.28
N LYS A 16 -13.48 12.16 11.99
CA LYS A 16 -13.41 12.21 13.44
C LYS A 16 -14.77 11.94 14.05
N THR A 17 -14.74 11.29 15.21
CA THR A 17 -15.92 10.90 15.98
C THR A 17 -15.97 11.59 17.35
N ASP A 18 -14.98 12.43 17.67
CA ASP A 18 -14.99 13.19 18.92
C ASP A 18 -16.10 14.27 18.89
N PRO A 19 -16.74 14.57 20.02
CA PRO A 19 -17.86 15.51 20.06
C PRO A 19 -17.54 16.93 19.58
N LEU A 20 -16.26 17.33 19.62
CA LEU A 20 -15.82 18.69 19.29
C LEU A 20 -15.60 18.88 17.78
N ASN A 21 -15.17 17.82 17.08
CA ASN A 21 -14.80 17.88 15.66
C ASN A 21 -15.48 16.77 14.84
N ALA A 22 -16.64 16.29 15.28
CA ALA A 22 -17.37 15.23 14.60
C ALA A 22 -17.59 15.58 13.11
N GLY A 23 -17.20 14.68 12.21
CA GLY A 23 -17.36 14.87 10.76
C GLY A 23 -16.18 15.54 10.03
N TYR A 24 -15.24 16.16 10.74
CA TYR A 24 -13.98 16.63 10.14
C TYR A 24 -13.04 15.46 9.81
N PRO A 25 -12.11 15.61 8.84
CA PRO A 25 -11.20 14.53 8.46
C PRO A 25 -10.26 14.13 9.62
N GLU A 26 -9.99 12.85 9.73
CA GLU A 26 -9.04 12.31 10.70
C GLU A 26 -7.59 12.73 10.36
N PHE A 27 -6.74 12.88 11.38
CA PHE A 27 -5.35 13.21 11.14
C PHE A 27 -4.54 11.98 10.69
N ILE A 28 -3.65 12.16 9.71
CA ILE A 28 -2.73 11.11 9.25
C ILE A 28 -1.95 10.51 10.43
N LYS A 29 -1.53 11.36 11.37
CA LYS A 29 -0.81 10.93 12.57
C LYS A 29 -1.61 9.98 13.46
N THR A 30 -2.93 10.16 13.54
CA THR A 30 -3.82 9.25 14.27
C THR A 30 -3.76 7.85 13.66
N ILE A 31 -3.81 7.76 12.33
CA ILE A 31 -3.72 6.49 11.60
C ILE A 31 -2.35 5.83 11.80
N GLU A 32 -1.26 6.60 11.68
CA GLU A 32 0.10 6.10 11.95
C GLU A 32 0.27 5.55 13.37
N ASN A 33 -0.24 6.28 14.38
CA ASN A 33 -0.14 5.88 15.78
C ASN A 33 -0.97 4.61 16.06
N ARG A 34 -2.17 4.53 15.48
CA ARG A 34 -3.01 3.31 15.55
C ARG A 34 -2.30 2.12 14.89
N MET A 35 -1.72 2.30 13.71
CA MET A 35 -0.96 1.26 13.02
C MET A 35 0.24 0.80 13.85
N ARG A 36 1.04 1.73 14.41
CA ARG A 36 2.16 1.39 15.30
C ARG A 36 1.72 0.51 16.48
N ARG A 37 0.60 0.86 17.12
CA ARG A 37 0.04 0.06 18.22
C ARG A 37 -0.32 -1.36 17.76
N LEU A 38 -0.95 -1.50 16.59
CA LEU A 38 -1.31 -2.81 16.03
C LEU A 38 -0.09 -3.63 15.67
N LEU A 39 0.94 -3.01 15.07
CA LEU A 39 2.21 -3.67 14.76
C LEU A 39 2.89 -4.21 16.00
N LYS A 40 2.92 -3.43 17.09
CA LYS A 40 3.45 -3.87 18.38
C LYS A 40 2.70 -5.07 18.94
N LEU A 41 1.36 -5.05 18.90
CA LEU A 41 0.52 -6.17 19.36
C LEU A 41 0.73 -7.43 18.52
N ALA A 42 0.97 -7.27 17.21
CA ALA A 42 1.26 -8.37 16.30
C ALA A 42 2.71 -8.88 16.34
N GLY A 43 3.59 -8.26 17.15
CA GLY A 43 5.02 -8.61 17.17
C GLY A 43 5.77 -8.26 15.87
N LEU A 44 5.28 -7.27 15.12
CA LEU A 44 5.85 -6.83 13.85
C LEU A 44 6.70 -5.57 14.00
N ASN A 45 7.46 -5.24 12.96
CA ASN A 45 8.31 -4.05 12.92
C ASN A 45 7.48 -2.75 13.03
N GLU A 46 7.62 -2.07 14.17
CA GLU A 46 6.92 -0.80 14.49
C GLU A 46 7.34 0.39 13.60
N LYS A 47 8.38 0.24 12.76
CA LYS A 47 8.78 1.26 11.78
C LYS A 47 7.92 1.25 10.52
N LEU A 48 7.09 0.23 10.30
CA LEU A 48 6.17 0.19 9.17
C LEU A 48 5.13 1.31 9.28
N THR A 49 4.87 1.98 8.16
CA THR A 49 3.91 3.10 8.06
C THR A 49 2.83 2.78 7.02
N PRO A 50 1.75 3.58 6.94
CA PRO A 50 0.78 3.45 5.86
C PRO A 50 1.43 3.55 4.46
N HIS A 51 2.52 4.31 4.33
CA HIS A 51 3.28 4.38 3.08
C HIS A 51 4.00 3.05 2.77
N SER A 52 4.50 2.32 3.78
CA SER A 52 5.03 0.97 3.58
C SER A 52 3.98 0.02 2.99
N LEU A 53 2.72 0.13 3.40
CA LEU A 53 1.62 -0.68 2.83
C LEU A 53 1.38 -0.35 1.36
N ARG A 54 1.53 0.93 0.96
CA ARG A 54 1.46 1.33 -0.45
C ARG A 54 2.55 0.65 -1.29
N HIS A 55 3.77 0.55 -0.77
CA HIS A 55 4.83 -0.20 -1.47
C HIS A 55 4.51 -1.69 -1.57
N THR A 56 4.00 -2.31 -0.50
CA THR A 56 3.57 -3.71 -0.53
C THR A 56 2.50 -3.94 -1.60
N HIS A 57 1.52 -3.03 -1.70
CA HIS A 57 0.50 -3.08 -2.75
C HIS A 57 1.11 -3.05 -4.16
N THR A 58 2.06 -2.16 -4.40
CA THR A 58 2.79 -2.09 -5.68
C THR A 58 3.55 -3.37 -5.99
N SER A 59 4.29 -3.92 -5.01
CA SER A 59 5.04 -5.17 -5.18
C SER A 59 4.12 -6.33 -5.54
N LEU A 60 2.98 -6.47 -4.85
CA LEU A 60 2.00 -7.52 -5.11
C LEU A 60 1.38 -7.40 -6.51
N LEU A 61 1.12 -6.17 -6.99
CA LEU A 61 0.62 -5.97 -8.36
C LEU A 61 1.67 -6.34 -9.42
N ALA A 62 2.94 -6.01 -9.17
CA ALA A 62 4.03 -6.39 -10.05
C ALA A 62 4.22 -7.92 -10.10
N GLU A 63 4.13 -8.60 -8.94
CA GLU A 63 4.16 -10.07 -8.86
C GLU A 63 2.96 -10.71 -9.57
N ALA A 64 1.78 -10.08 -9.49
CA ALA A 64 0.58 -10.47 -10.21
C ALA A 64 0.64 -10.15 -11.72
N LYS A 65 1.77 -9.66 -12.24
CA LYS A 65 2.01 -9.32 -13.66
C LYS A 65 1.11 -8.21 -14.21
N VAL A 66 0.61 -7.33 -13.34
CA VAL A 66 -0.10 -6.12 -13.78
C VAL A 66 0.90 -5.19 -14.47
N GLY A 67 0.51 -4.57 -15.57
CA GLY A 67 1.37 -3.68 -16.34
C GLY A 67 1.77 -2.46 -15.54
N LEU A 68 3.01 -1.98 -15.73
CA LEU A 68 3.53 -0.81 -15.02
C LEU A 68 2.61 0.42 -15.15
N THR A 69 2.08 0.69 -16.35
CA THR A 69 1.17 1.82 -16.61
C THR A 69 -0.11 1.72 -15.77
N GLU A 70 -0.71 0.54 -15.69
CA GLU A 70 -1.94 0.27 -14.91
C GLU A 70 -1.67 0.42 -13.41
N ILE A 71 -0.51 -0.03 -12.94
CA ILE A 71 -0.07 0.17 -11.55
C ILE A 71 0.07 1.66 -11.26
N MET A 72 0.69 2.43 -12.15
CA MET A 72 0.91 3.88 -11.97
C MET A 72 -0.40 4.68 -11.96
N GLU A 73 -1.32 4.34 -12.85
CA GLU A 73 -2.66 4.93 -12.90
C GLU A 73 -3.42 4.68 -11.59
N ARG A 74 -3.42 3.42 -11.11
CA ARG A 74 -4.05 3.03 -9.85
C ARG A 74 -3.46 3.75 -8.63
N LEU A 75 -2.18 4.10 -8.69
CA LEU A 75 -1.46 4.78 -7.61
C LEU A 75 -1.55 6.32 -7.72
N GLY A 76 -2.04 6.86 -8.84
CA GLY A 76 -2.26 8.29 -9.07
C GLY A 76 -1.03 9.07 -9.53
N HIS A 77 -0.13 8.47 -10.33
CA HIS A 77 1.04 9.10 -11.01
C HIS A 77 2.01 9.95 -10.16
N LYS A 78 1.82 10.03 -8.84
CA LYS A 78 2.58 10.92 -7.95
C LYS A 78 3.92 10.31 -7.50
N ASP A 79 4.07 8.99 -7.62
CA ASP A 79 5.19 8.22 -7.03
C ASP A 79 5.79 7.27 -8.07
N ASP A 80 6.23 7.89 -9.16
CA ASP A 80 6.66 7.26 -10.39
C ASP A 80 7.98 6.47 -10.23
N ASP A 81 8.96 7.07 -9.56
CA ASP A 81 10.30 6.48 -9.41
C ASP A 81 10.30 5.27 -8.49
N THR A 82 9.59 5.35 -7.35
CA THR A 82 9.50 4.21 -6.43
C THR A 82 8.75 3.05 -7.06
N THR A 83 7.66 3.35 -7.77
CA THR A 83 6.87 2.35 -8.50
C THR A 83 7.71 1.65 -9.57
N ARG A 84 8.47 2.41 -10.38
CA ARG A 84 9.39 1.86 -11.39
C ARG A 84 10.48 1.00 -10.76
N ASN A 85 11.07 1.43 -9.64
CA ASN A 85 12.13 0.70 -8.95
C ASN A 85 11.63 -0.66 -8.42
N VAL A 86 10.48 -0.68 -7.75
CA VAL A 86 9.84 -1.90 -7.26
C VAL A 86 9.51 -2.84 -8.41
N TYR A 87 8.84 -2.34 -9.45
CA TYR A 87 8.46 -3.12 -10.62
C TYR A 87 9.69 -3.72 -11.33
N THR A 88 10.73 -2.91 -11.53
CA THR A 88 11.98 -3.36 -12.15
C THR A 88 12.68 -4.45 -11.33
N HIS A 89 12.68 -4.33 -10.01
CA HIS A 89 13.27 -5.33 -9.13
C HIS A 89 12.52 -6.67 -9.22
N VAL A 90 11.19 -6.65 -9.07
CA VAL A 90 10.34 -7.85 -9.13
C VAL A 90 10.48 -8.53 -10.50
N THR A 91 10.37 -7.77 -11.59
CA THR A 91 10.48 -8.33 -12.95
C THR A 91 11.87 -8.89 -13.26
N LYS A 92 12.97 -8.33 -12.72
CA LYS A 92 14.31 -8.91 -12.85
C LYS A 92 14.40 -10.29 -12.21
N THR A 93 13.85 -10.46 -11.01
CA THR A 93 13.80 -11.76 -10.31
C THR A 93 13.02 -12.78 -11.14
N MET A 94 11.84 -12.40 -11.66
CA MET A 94 11.04 -13.27 -12.52
C MET A 94 11.76 -13.67 -13.82
N LYS A 95 12.46 -12.73 -14.47
CA LYS A 95 13.26 -13.01 -15.67
C LYS A 95 14.38 -14.01 -15.39
N LYS A 96 15.04 -13.90 -14.23
CA LYS A 96 16.08 -14.83 -13.81
C LYS A 96 15.52 -16.23 -13.58
N GLU A 97 14.38 -16.33 -12.89
CA GLU A 97 13.68 -17.62 -12.69
C GLU A 97 13.23 -18.25 -14.01
N ALA A 98 12.68 -17.46 -14.93
CA ALA A 98 12.27 -17.95 -16.25
C ALA A 98 13.46 -18.49 -17.04
N SER A 99 14.59 -17.77 -17.04
CA SER A 99 15.83 -18.22 -17.69
C SER A 99 16.38 -19.50 -17.07
N HIS A 100 16.31 -19.64 -15.75
CA HIS A 100 16.72 -20.87 -15.04
C HIS A 100 15.85 -22.06 -15.44
N LYS A 101 14.52 -21.92 -15.35
CA LYS A 101 13.57 -22.97 -15.73
C LYS A 101 13.72 -23.40 -17.19
N PHE A 102 13.95 -22.45 -18.10
CA PHE A 102 14.23 -22.74 -19.50
C PHE A 102 15.55 -23.52 -19.65
N SER A 103 16.60 -23.11 -18.93
CA SER A 103 17.90 -23.81 -18.95
C SER A 103 17.80 -25.23 -18.42
N GLU A 104 16.98 -25.48 -17.39
CA GLU A 104 16.73 -26.83 -16.86
C GLU A 104 15.98 -27.70 -17.86
N LEU A 105 14.92 -27.19 -18.49
CA LEU A 105 14.18 -27.89 -19.54
C LEU A 105 15.11 -28.29 -20.70
N MET A 106 15.99 -27.38 -21.12
CA MET A 106 16.94 -27.64 -22.20
C MET A 106 18.03 -28.67 -21.82
N ARG A 107 18.29 -28.91 -20.52
CA ARG A 107 19.22 -29.96 -20.06
C ARG A 107 18.55 -31.33 -19.91
N SER A 108 17.23 -31.37 -19.76
CA SER A 108 16.45 -32.60 -19.65
C SER A 108 15.95 -33.15 -20.99
N LEU A 109 16.20 -32.42 -22.08
CA LEU A 109 16.05 -32.87 -23.47
C LEU A 109 17.35 -33.54 -23.92
#